data_AF-A0A7J9IWZ9-F1
#
_entry.id   AF-A0A7J9IWZ9-F1
#
_cell.length_a   1.000
_cell.length_b   1.000
_cell.length_c   1.000
_cell.angle_alpha   90.00
_cell.angle_beta   90.00
_cell.angle_gamma   90.00
#
_symmetry.space_group_name_H-M   'P 1'
#
loop_
_entity.id
_entity.type
_entity.pdbx_description
1 polymer ?
#
loop_
_entity_poly.entity_id
_entity_poly.type
_entity_poly.pdbx_seq_one_letter_code
_entity_poly.pdbx_strand_id
1 'polypeptide(L)'
;VHSILKDLVHKAISETPELKQYPGLRVEVGNAAIESLDRMRDQSKKAALQLVDMECCYLTVEFFRKLPQDVEKGGNPTQSIFDRYHETYLRRIGTTVLSYVNMVCATLRHSIPKSIVYCQVREAKRSLLDFFYTELGKLEQKRLSALLNEDPAVMERRSALAKRLELYRSAQAEIDTVAWSK
;
A
#
# COMPACT_ATOMS: atom_id res chain seq x y z
N VAL A 1 -0.18 -7.53 -1.83
CA VAL A 1 -0.68 -6.14 -1.89
C VAL A 1 0.47 -5.18 -2.17
N HIS A 2 1.42 -5.02 -1.25
CA HIS A 2 2.60 -4.17 -1.42
C HIS A 2 3.31 -4.24 -2.79
N SER A 3 3.71 -5.45 -3.23
CA SER A 3 4.36 -5.62 -4.55
C SER A 3 3.48 -5.12 -5.69
N ILE A 4 2.19 -5.46 -5.68
CA ILE A 4 1.21 -5.05 -6.69
C ILE A 4 1.09 -3.52 -6.72
N LEU A 5 1.09 -2.86 -5.56
CA LEU A 5 1.06 -1.40 -5.49
C LEU A 5 2.34 -0.78 -6.06
N LYS A 6 3.51 -1.37 -5.80
CA LYS A 6 4.76 -0.93 -6.44
C LYS A 6 4.69 -1.11 -7.95
N ASP A 7 4.20 -2.24 -8.45
CA ASP A 7 4.07 -2.48 -9.89
C ASP A 7 3.13 -1.46 -10.57
N LEU A 8 2.02 -1.11 -9.90
CA LEU A 8 1.10 -0.06 -10.36
C LEU A 8 1.78 1.31 -10.45
N VAL A 9 2.60 1.68 -9.47
CA VAL A 9 3.38 2.92 -9.50
C VAL A 9 4.33 2.93 -10.69
N HIS A 10 5.09 1.86 -10.90
CA HIS A 10 6.01 1.77 -12.04
C HIS A 10 5.27 1.88 -13.38
N LYS A 11 4.13 1.19 -13.50
CA LYS A 11 3.27 1.25 -14.69
C LYS A 11 2.77 2.68 -14.93
N ALA A 12 2.19 3.33 -13.92
CA ALA A 12 1.68 4.70 -14.02
C ALA A 12 2.76 5.70 -14.43
N ILE A 13 3.95 5.60 -13.84
CA ILE A 13 5.11 6.45 -14.20
C ILE A 13 5.53 6.21 -15.66
N SER A 14 5.52 4.96 -16.13
CA SER A 14 5.91 4.63 -17.50
C SER A 14 4.90 5.09 -18.56
N GLU A 15 3.62 5.09 -18.20
CA GLU A 15 2.49 5.49 -19.05
C GLU A 15 2.27 7.00 -19.08
N THR A 16 2.94 7.77 -18.22
CA THR A 16 2.86 9.24 -18.18
C THR A 16 3.91 9.87 -19.11
N PRO A 17 3.54 10.36 -20.31
CA PRO A 17 4.51 10.87 -21.29
C PRO A 17 5.19 12.17 -20.82
N GLU A 18 4.51 13.02 -20.07
CA GLU A 18 5.03 14.30 -19.58
C GLU A 18 6.22 14.10 -18.64
N LEU A 19 6.19 13.05 -17.82
CA LEU A 19 7.30 12.68 -16.94
C LEU A 19 8.51 12.16 -17.71
N LYS A 20 8.36 11.72 -18.97
CA LYS A 20 9.52 11.29 -19.78
C LYS A 20 10.43 12.46 -20.14
N GLN A 21 9.89 13.68 -20.24
CA GLN A 21 10.66 14.88 -20.54
C GLN A 21 11.62 15.24 -19.40
N TYR A 22 11.29 14.87 -18.16
CA TYR A 22 12.01 15.25 -16.94
C TYR A 22 12.51 14.01 -16.18
N PRO A 23 13.66 13.43 -16.57
CA PRO A 23 14.18 12.20 -15.95
C PRO A 23 14.41 12.32 -14.44
N GLY A 24 14.91 13.47 -13.98
CA GLY A 24 15.14 13.73 -12.56
C GLY A 24 13.85 13.70 -11.75
N LEU A 25 12.83 14.46 -12.20
CA LEU A 25 11.51 14.45 -11.58
C LEU A 25 10.87 13.06 -11.58
N ARG A 26 11.00 12.31 -12.69
CA ARG A 26 10.47 10.96 -12.82
C ARG A 26 11.03 10.01 -11.75
N VAL A 27 12.34 10.04 -11.52
CA VAL A 27 12.99 9.23 -10.48
C VAL A 27 12.53 9.65 -9.09
N GLU A 28 12.46 10.96 -8.82
CA GLU A 28 12.06 11.46 -7.49
C GLU A 28 10.61 11.09 -7.15
N VAL A 29 9.68 11.24 -8.11
CA VAL A 29 8.29 10.80 -7.96
C VAL A 29 8.21 9.30 -7.67
N GLY A 30 8.98 8.48 -8.40
CA GLY A 30 9.04 7.04 -8.18
C GLY A 30 9.54 6.67 -6.78
N ASN A 31 10.65 7.28 -6.35
CA ASN A 31 11.23 7.07 -5.03
C ASN A 31 10.25 7.46 -3.92
N ALA A 32 9.65 8.65 -4.01
CA ALA A 32 8.70 9.14 -3.01
C ALA A 32 7.45 8.25 -2.89
N ALA A 33 6.92 7.78 -4.02
CA ALA A 33 5.78 6.86 -4.04
C ALA A 33 6.16 5.50 -3.41
N ILE A 34 7.32 4.95 -3.74
CA ILE A 34 7.81 3.68 -3.19
C ILE A 34 8.02 3.78 -1.67
N GLU A 35 8.65 4.86 -1.21
CA GLU A 35 8.90 5.10 0.22
C GLU A 35 7.58 5.22 0.99
N SER A 36 6.60 5.95 0.45
CA SER A 36 5.27 6.07 1.05
C SER A 36 4.58 4.71 1.19
N LEU A 37 4.63 3.87 0.15
CA LEU A 37 4.09 2.51 0.19
C LEU A 37 4.82 1.64 1.23
N ASP A 38 6.14 1.76 1.37
CA ASP A 38 6.92 1.00 2.36
C ASP A 38 6.49 1.36 3.79
N ARG A 39 6.26 2.66 4.08
CA ARG A 39 5.72 3.10 5.37
C ARG A 39 4.33 2.51 5.66
N MET A 40 3.45 2.51 4.67
CA MET A 40 2.10 1.94 4.79
C MET A 40 2.12 0.42 4.98
N ARG A 41 3.08 -0.27 4.35
CA ARG A 41 3.33 -1.69 4.59
C ARG A 41 3.67 -1.93 6.06
N ASP A 42 4.57 -1.15 6.62
CA ASP A 42 5.00 -1.31 8.01
C ASP A 42 3.88 -0.97 9.00
N GLN A 43 3.08 0.07 8.73
CA GLN A 43 1.86 0.35 9.49
C GLN A 43 0.86 -0.80 9.42
N SER A 44 0.62 -1.37 8.25
CA SER A 44 -0.28 -2.50 8.08
C SER A 44 0.19 -3.74 8.85
N LYS A 45 1.51 -3.98 8.94
CA LYS A 45 2.10 -5.06 9.72
C LYS A 45 1.86 -4.84 11.22
N LYS A 46 2.08 -3.62 11.71
CA LYS A 46 1.82 -3.26 13.12
C LYS A 46 0.35 -3.46 13.47
N ALA A 47 -0.57 -2.98 12.63
CA ALA A 47 -2.01 -3.13 12.85
C ALA A 47 -2.44 -4.61 12.82
N ALA A 48 -1.91 -5.42 11.90
CA ALA A 48 -2.21 -6.85 11.84
C ALA A 48 -1.71 -7.61 13.09
N LEU A 49 -0.53 -7.25 13.62
CA LEU A 49 -0.03 -7.83 14.87
C LEU A 49 -0.91 -7.43 16.06
N GLN A 50 -1.32 -6.17 16.14
CA GLN A 50 -2.23 -5.69 17.20
C GLN A 50 -3.57 -6.45 17.19
N LEU A 51 -4.12 -6.76 16.02
CA LEU A 51 -5.33 -7.58 15.92
C LEU A 51 -5.15 -8.98 16.53
N VAL A 52 -3.97 -9.59 16.37
CA VAL A 52 -3.66 -10.89 16.98
C VAL A 52 -3.46 -10.73 18.49
N ASP A 53 -2.70 -9.72 18.91
CA ASP A 53 -2.44 -9.45 20.33
C ASP A 53 -3.74 -9.21 21.11
N MET A 54 -4.70 -8.50 20.51
CA MET A 54 -6.02 -8.29 21.10
C MET A 54 -6.77 -9.60 21.41
N GLU A 55 -6.69 -10.57 20.51
CA GLU A 55 -7.31 -11.90 20.70
C GLU A 55 -6.54 -12.75 21.73
N CYS A 56 -5.24 -12.49 21.92
CA CYS A 56 -4.43 -13.13 22.95
C CYS A 56 -4.68 -12.54 24.35
N CYS A 57 -4.94 -11.23 24.45
CA CYS A 57 -5.12 -10.54 25.73
C CYS A 57 -6.50 -10.76 26.36
N TYR A 58 -7.54 -11.06 25.58
CA TYR A 58 -8.89 -11.20 26.09
C TYR A 58 -9.64 -12.37 25.47
N LEU A 59 -10.24 -13.20 26.33
CA LEU A 59 -11.08 -14.31 25.88
C LEU A 59 -12.48 -13.81 25.51
N THR A 60 -12.98 -14.23 24.36
CA THR A 60 -14.35 -13.90 23.93
C THR A 60 -15.37 -14.63 24.82
N VAL A 61 -15.85 -13.94 25.84
CA VAL A 61 -16.79 -14.49 26.86
C VAL A 61 -18.03 -15.11 26.23
N GLU A 62 -18.55 -14.52 25.16
CA GLU A 62 -19.75 -14.98 24.48
C GLU A 62 -19.61 -16.39 23.88
N PHE A 63 -18.40 -16.80 23.53
CA PHE A 63 -18.13 -18.18 23.12
C PHE A 63 -18.40 -19.16 24.26
N PHE A 64 -17.89 -18.85 25.46
CA PHE A 64 -17.98 -19.73 26.62
C PHE A 64 -19.39 -19.78 27.21
N ARG A 65 -20.17 -18.69 27.09
CA ARG A 65 -21.59 -18.69 27.50
C ARG A 65 -22.46 -19.65 26.70
N LYS A 66 -22.07 -19.97 25.46
CA LYS A 66 -22.80 -20.88 24.56
C LYS A 66 -22.38 -22.35 24.73
N LEU A 67 -21.36 -22.62 25.55
CA LEU A 67 -20.97 -23.99 25.82
C LEU A 67 -22.09 -24.69 26.62
N PRO A 68 -22.41 -25.96 26.29
CA PRO A 68 -23.34 -26.75 27.09
C PRO A 68 -22.90 -26.75 28.55
N GLN A 69 -23.78 -26.30 29.45
CA GLN A 69 -23.59 -26.46 30.89
C GLN A 69 -23.94 -27.90 31.27
N ASP A 70 -23.12 -28.86 30.85
CA ASP A 70 -23.26 -30.23 31.35
C ASP A 70 -22.76 -30.23 32.80
N VAL A 71 -23.71 -30.15 33.73
CA VAL A 71 -23.51 -30.41 35.15
C VAL A 71 -23.27 -31.91 35.32
N GLU A 72 -22.05 -32.38 35.05
CA GLU A 72 -21.63 -33.65 35.61
C GLU A 72 -21.55 -33.44 37.13
N LYS A 73 -22.66 -33.78 37.81
CA LYS A 73 -22.72 -33.85 39.27
C LYS A 73 -21.54 -34.67 39.74
N GLY A 74 -20.68 -34.03 40.52
CA GLY A 74 -19.37 -34.53 40.90
C GLY A 74 -19.39 -35.98 41.33
N GLY A 75 -18.42 -36.75 40.82
CA GLY A 75 -18.14 -38.12 41.25
C GLY A 75 -17.80 -38.19 42.75
N ASN A 76 -17.51 -39.38 43.26
CA ASN A 76 -17.38 -39.64 44.70
C ASN A 76 -16.33 -38.72 45.40
N PRO A 77 -16.63 -38.06 46.54
CA PRO A 77 -15.69 -37.18 47.29
C PRO A 77 -14.38 -37.82 47.74
N THR A 78 -14.32 -39.14 47.70
CA THR A 78 -13.21 -39.97 48.13
C THR A 78 -12.18 -40.25 47.02
N GLN A 79 -12.46 -39.90 45.76
CA GLN A 79 -11.50 -40.04 44.66
C GLN A 79 -10.58 -38.82 44.56
N SER A 80 -9.31 -39.05 44.19
CA SER A 80 -8.38 -37.95 43.94
C SER A 80 -8.94 -37.05 42.84
N ILE A 81 -8.66 -35.75 42.89
CA ILE A 81 -9.11 -34.79 41.87
C ILE A 81 -8.71 -35.27 40.47
N PHE A 82 -7.54 -35.92 40.34
CA PHE A 82 -7.07 -36.51 39.09
C PHE A 82 -7.85 -37.76 38.64
N ASP A 83 -8.28 -38.63 39.55
CA ASP A 83 -9.09 -39.81 39.20
C ASP A 83 -10.54 -39.45 38.87
N ARG A 84 -11.02 -38.33 39.44
CA ARG A 84 -12.38 -37.82 39.28
C ARG A 84 -12.60 -37.14 37.93
N TYR A 85 -11.54 -36.54 37.37
CA TYR A 85 -11.54 -35.94 36.04
C TYR A 85 -10.99 -36.95 35.02
N HIS A 86 -11.89 -37.83 34.56
CA HIS A 86 -11.65 -38.83 33.51
C HIS A 86 -11.02 -38.23 32.24
N GLU A 87 -10.40 -39.09 31.42
CA GLU A 87 -9.93 -38.80 30.05
C GLU A 87 -10.95 -38.01 29.20
N THR A 88 -12.25 -38.23 29.45
CA THR A 88 -13.37 -37.50 28.84
C THR A 88 -13.36 -36.00 29.14
N TYR A 89 -13.00 -35.59 30.36
CA TYR A 89 -12.89 -34.18 30.74
C TYR A 89 -11.72 -33.49 30.05
N LEU A 90 -10.54 -34.12 30.05
CA LEU A 90 -9.37 -33.62 29.32
C LEU A 90 -9.64 -33.52 27.82
N ARG A 91 -10.32 -34.53 27.25
CA ARG A 91 -10.77 -34.51 25.85
C ARG A 91 -11.74 -33.36 25.57
N ARG A 92 -12.67 -33.07 26.49
CA ARG A 92 -13.61 -31.95 26.39
C ARG A 92 -12.93 -30.59 26.48
N ILE A 93 -11.93 -30.43 27.35
CA ILE A 93 -11.08 -29.23 27.36
C ILE A 93 -10.42 -29.07 25.99
N GLY A 94 -9.81 -30.14 25.47
CA GLY A 94 -9.17 -30.14 24.16
C GLY A 94 -10.10 -29.72 23.03
N THR A 95 -11.32 -30.29 22.94
CA THR A 95 -12.29 -29.92 21.92
C THR A 95 -12.80 -28.49 22.07
N THR A 96 -12.97 -28.01 23.30
CA THR A 96 -13.39 -26.64 23.60
C THR A 96 -12.32 -25.62 23.18
N VAL A 97 -11.06 -25.86 23.55
CA VAL A 97 -9.93 -25.00 23.17
C VAL A 97 -9.77 -24.98 21.65
N LEU A 98 -9.86 -26.13 20.99
CA LEU A 98 -9.78 -26.22 19.53
C LEU A 98 -10.91 -25.42 18.86
N SER A 99 -12.14 -25.55 19.35
CA SER A 99 -13.30 -24.79 18.86
C SER A 99 -13.10 -23.28 19.03
N TYR A 100 -12.57 -22.84 20.18
CA TYR A 100 -12.26 -21.43 20.44
C TYR A 100 -11.20 -20.90 19.47
N VAL A 101 -10.09 -21.63 19.29
CA VAL A 101 -9.03 -21.26 18.35
C VAL A 101 -9.56 -21.15 16.93
N ASN A 102 -10.41 -22.10 16.50
CA ASN A 102 -11.03 -22.05 15.18
C ASN A 102 -11.94 -20.82 15.00
N MET A 103 -12.68 -20.44 16.03
CA MET A 103 -13.49 -19.22 16.02
C MET A 103 -12.62 -17.97 15.89
N VAL A 104 -11.55 -17.85 16.68
CA VAL A 104 -10.61 -16.72 16.61
C VAL A 104 -9.96 -16.65 15.22
N CYS A 105 -9.49 -17.78 14.69
CA CYS A 105 -8.95 -17.88 13.34
C CYS A 105 -9.96 -17.43 12.27
N ALA A 106 -11.25 -17.76 12.43
CA ALA A 106 -12.31 -17.30 11.53
C ALA A 106 -12.49 -15.78 11.58
N THR A 107 -12.45 -15.18 12.77
CA THR A 107 -12.48 -13.72 12.94
C THR A 107 -11.27 -13.04 12.30
N LEU A 108 -10.06 -13.52 12.59
CA LEU A 108 -8.81 -12.98 12.05
C LEU A 108 -8.72 -13.09 10.53
N ARG A 109 -9.26 -14.18 9.94
CA ARG A 109 -9.37 -14.36 8.49
C ARG A 109 -10.13 -13.20 7.82
N HIS A 110 -11.06 -12.56 8.52
CA HIS A 110 -11.79 -11.41 8.01
C HIS A 110 -11.18 -10.06 8.41
N SER A 111 -10.67 -9.91 9.63
CA SER A 111 -10.15 -8.62 10.13
C SER A 111 -8.77 -8.28 9.56
N ILE A 112 -7.86 -9.26 9.40
CA ILE A 112 -6.50 -9.01 8.92
C ILE A 112 -6.50 -8.46 7.48
N PRO A 113 -7.19 -9.08 6.49
CA PRO A 113 -7.22 -8.51 5.14
C PRO A 113 -7.83 -7.11 5.10
N LYS A 114 -8.88 -6.85 5.89
CA LYS A 114 -9.50 -5.52 5.99
C LYS A 114 -8.51 -4.47 6.51
N SER A 115 -7.73 -4.81 7.55
CA SER A 115 -6.68 -3.93 8.07
C SER A 115 -5.59 -3.67 7.05
N ILE A 116 -5.14 -4.70 6.31
CA ILE A 116 -4.12 -4.55 5.28
C ILE A 116 -4.61 -3.63 4.15
N VAL A 117 -5.83 -3.85 3.66
CA VAL A 117 -6.42 -3.01 2.60
C VAL A 117 -6.64 -1.58 3.08
N TYR A 118 -7.08 -1.39 4.33
CA TYR A 118 -7.22 -0.06 4.93
C TYR A 118 -5.88 0.68 4.90
N CYS A 119 -4.83 0.11 5.49
CA CYS A 119 -3.53 0.77 5.60
C CYS A 119 -2.78 0.89 4.27
N GLN A 120 -2.77 -0.14 3.43
CA GLN A 120 -1.96 -0.12 2.20
C GLN A 120 -2.67 0.50 1.01
N VAL A 121 -4.00 0.40 0.90
CA VAL A 121 -4.74 0.86 -0.30
C VAL A 121 -5.47 2.16 -0.02
N ARG A 122 -6.28 2.20 1.03
CA ARG A 122 -7.10 3.37 1.34
C ARG A 122 -6.25 4.54 1.81
N GLU A 123 -5.29 4.32 2.71
CA GLU A 123 -4.39 5.38 3.16
C GLU A 123 -3.41 5.81 2.05
N ALA A 124 -2.95 4.89 1.20
CA ALA A 124 -2.17 5.25 0.00
C ALA A 124 -2.92 6.23 -0.89
N LYS A 125 -4.19 5.94 -1.20
CA LYS A 125 -5.02 6.82 -2.02
C LYS A 125 -5.18 8.23 -1.42
N ARG A 126 -5.23 8.33 -0.08
CA ARG A 126 -5.49 9.60 0.61
C ARG A 126 -4.24 10.43 0.84
N SER A 127 -3.16 9.80 1.32
CA SER A 127 -2.02 10.50 1.90
C SER A 127 -0.76 10.50 1.03
N LEU A 128 -0.72 9.71 -0.06
CA LEU A 128 0.46 9.64 -0.92
C LEU A 128 0.78 10.99 -1.57
N LEU A 129 -0.24 11.70 -2.08
CA LEU A 129 -0.07 13.03 -2.64
C LEU A 129 0.27 14.07 -1.56
N ASP A 130 -0.39 14.03 -0.41
CA ASP A 130 -0.11 14.95 0.70
C ASP A 130 1.35 14.84 1.16
N PHE A 131 1.85 13.60 1.29
CA PHE A 131 3.25 13.35 1.63
C PHE A 131 4.18 13.89 0.53
N PHE A 132 3.88 13.60 -0.73
CA PHE A 132 4.68 14.08 -1.86
C PHE A 132 4.74 15.61 -1.92
N TYR A 133 3.61 16.30 -1.77
CA TYR A 133 3.57 17.77 -1.74
C TYR A 133 4.32 18.35 -0.54
N THR A 134 4.21 17.71 0.62
CA THR A 134 4.94 18.12 1.82
C THR A 134 6.45 17.99 1.62
N GLU A 135 6.92 16.92 0.99
CA GLU A 135 8.34 16.72 0.70
C GLU A 135 8.83 17.68 -0.39
N LEU A 136 8.07 17.86 -1.48
CA LEU A 136 8.39 18.84 -2.51
C LEU A 136 8.49 20.27 -1.96
N GLY A 137 7.58 20.65 -1.06
CA GLY A 137 7.58 21.97 -0.43
C GLY A 137 8.80 22.27 0.44
N LYS A 138 9.54 21.24 0.87
CA LYS A 138 10.79 21.38 1.63
C LYS A 138 12.01 21.58 0.72
N LEU A 139 11.89 21.33 -0.58
CA LEU A 139 13.01 21.42 -1.50
C LEU A 139 13.36 22.87 -1.81
N GLU A 140 14.65 23.17 -1.83
CA GLU A 140 15.15 24.47 -2.28
C GLU A 140 14.83 24.71 -3.76
N GLN A 141 14.65 25.97 -4.14
CA GLN A 141 14.38 26.37 -5.52
C GLN A 141 15.40 25.83 -6.52
N LYS A 142 16.69 25.76 -6.14
CA LYS A 142 17.76 25.19 -6.98
C LYS A 142 17.51 23.71 -7.26
N ARG A 143 17.14 22.91 -6.25
CA ARG A 143 16.86 21.49 -6.41
C ARG A 143 15.58 21.26 -7.22
N LEU A 144 14.55 22.08 -7.00
CA LEU A 144 13.33 22.06 -7.82
C LEU A 144 13.64 22.35 -9.30
N SER A 145 14.47 23.35 -9.58
CA SER A 145 14.89 23.63 -10.96
C SER A 145 15.67 22.47 -11.59
N ALA A 146 16.51 21.79 -10.81
CA ALA A 146 17.28 20.65 -11.29
C ALA A 146 16.39 19.44 -11.64
N LEU A 147 15.27 19.24 -10.94
CA LEU A 147 14.30 18.19 -11.26
C LEU A 147 13.58 18.44 -12.60
N LEU A 148 13.48 19.71 -13.01
CA LEU A 148 12.89 20.15 -14.27
C LEU A 148 13.89 20.22 -15.43
N ASN A 149 15.12 19.74 -15.23
CA ASN A 149 16.07 19.62 -16.34
C ASN A 149 15.55 18.59 -17.34
N GLU A 150 15.38 19.03 -18.58
CA GLU A 150 14.94 18.16 -19.66
C GLU A 150 16.04 17.18 -20.09
N ASP A 151 15.63 16.06 -20.68
CA ASP A 151 16.56 15.16 -21.37
C ASP A 151 17.35 15.91 -22.46
N PRO A 152 18.71 15.92 -22.42
CA PRO A 152 19.54 16.58 -23.43
C PRO A 152 19.21 16.18 -24.86
N ALA A 153 18.85 14.91 -25.11
CA ALA A 153 18.51 14.42 -26.45
C ALA A 153 17.19 15.02 -26.95
N VAL A 154 16.21 15.20 -26.05
CA VAL A 154 14.94 15.86 -26.36
C VAL A 154 15.17 17.34 -26.64
N MET A 155 16.01 17.98 -25.82
CA MET A 155 16.37 19.40 -25.97
C MET A 155 17.09 19.66 -27.30
N GLU A 156 18.06 18.82 -27.67
CA GLU A 156 18.78 18.92 -28.95
C GLU A 156 17.85 18.71 -30.15
N ARG A 157 17.00 17.67 -30.10
CA ARG A 157 16.01 17.41 -31.14
C ARG A 157 15.04 18.57 -31.32
N ARG A 158 14.57 19.18 -30.24
CA ARG A 158 13.72 20.37 -30.27
C ARG A 158 14.43 21.57 -30.89
N SER A 159 15.70 21.80 -30.55
CA SER A 159 16.53 22.86 -31.15
C SER A 159 16.72 22.66 -32.66
N ALA A 160 17.01 21.45 -33.10
CA ALA A 160 17.15 21.13 -34.52
C ALA A 160 15.85 21.35 -35.31
N LEU A 161 14.71 20.93 -34.76
CA LEU A 161 13.39 21.15 -35.36
C LEU A 161 13.03 22.63 -35.42
N ALA A 162 13.34 23.41 -34.38
CA ALA A 162 13.10 24.85 -34.35
C ALA A 162 13.88 25.57 -35.46
N LYS A 163 15.18 25.25 -35.62
CA LYS A 163 16.00 25.78 -36.72
C LYS A 163 15.43 25.43 -38.09
N ARG A 164 15.00 24.18 -38.28
CA ARG A 164 14.40 23.75 -39.55
C ARG A 164 13.07 24.46 -39.85
N LEU A 165 12.25 24.67 -38.83
CA LEU A 165 11.01 25.43 -38.95
C LEU A 165 11.26 26.88 -39.35
N GLU A 166 12.27 27.51 -38.77
CA GLU A 166 12.67 28.89 -39.11
C GLU A 166 13.10 29.00 -40.58
N LEU A 167 13.90 28.05 -41.07
CA LEU A 167 14.27 27.98 -42.48
C LEU A 167 13.04 27.84 -43.39
N TYR A 168 12.07 26.98 -43.03
CA TYR A 168 10.84 26.83 -43.81
C TYR A 168 9.98 28.09 -43.80
N ARG A 169 9.92 28.82 -42.67
CA ARG A 169 9.22 30.11 -42.61
C ARG A 169 9.87 31.17 -43.48
N SER A 170 11.21 31.22 -43.51
CA SER A 170 11.94 32.12 -44.40
C SER A 170 11.66 31.80 -45.87
N ALA A 171 11.76 30.52 -46.25
CA ALA A 171 11.48 30.09 -47.61
C ALA A 171 10.03 30.37 -48.03
N GLN A 172 9.06 30.19 -47.12
CA GLN A 172 7.66 30.54 -47.38
C GLN A 172 7.50 32.05 -47.59
N ALA A 173 8.12 32.89 -46.75
CA ALA A 173 8.07 34.34 -46.91
C ALA A 173 8.67 34.78 -48.26
N GLU A 174 9.78 34.18 -48.69
CA GLU A 174 10.38 34.44 -50.00
C GLU A 174 9.42 34.06 -51.15
N ILE A 175 8.78 32.89 -51.09
CA ILE A 175 7.79 32.46 -52.08
C ILE A 175 6.62 33.45 -52.14
N ASP A 176 6.10 33.86 -50.97
CA ASP A 176 4.99 34.81 -50.89
C ASP A 176 5.38 36.17 -51.49
N THR A 177 6.58 36.69 -51.22
CA THR A 177 7.03 37.96 -51.81
C THR A 177 7.07 37.91 -53.34
N VAL A 178 7.49 36.80 -53.93
CA VAL A 178 7.52 36.63 -55.39
C VAL A 178 6.11 36.48 -55.96
N ALA A 179 5.24 35.70 -55.30
CA ALA A 179 3.87 35.47 -55.75
C ALA A 179 3.01 36.74 -55.80
N TRP A 180 3.21 37.67 -54.86
CA TRP A 180 2.46 38.94 -54.76
C TRP A 180 3.12 40.12 -55.50
N SER A 181 4.27 39.89 -56.15
CA SER A 181 4.99 40.90 -56.96
C SER A 181 4.55 40.94 -58.44
N LYS A 182 3.54 40.15 -58.82
CA LYS A 182 2.85 40.17 -60.12
C LYS A 182 1.49 40.84 -60.01
#